data_AF-A0A3R6QN45-F1
#
_entry.id   AF-A0A3R6QN45-F1
#
_cell.length_a   1.000
_cell.length_b   1.000
_cell.length_c   1.000
_cell.angle_alpha   90.00
_cell.angle_beta   90.00
_cell.angle_gamma   90.00
#
_symmetry.space_group_name_H-M   'P 1'
#
loop_
_entity.id
_entity.type
_entity.pdbx_description
1 polymer ?
#
loop_
_entity_poly.entity_id
_entity_poly.type
_entity_poly.pdbx_seq_one_letter_code
_entity_poly.pdbx_strand_id
1 'polypeptide(L)'
;MMRTIKVTGKGKIAVKPDKIRLYVNKEELCKEYEDTLRRSTEDTELLKDLFEKLGFQRKDLKTVYFNVDTEYESYQDRDKSWKRRFKGYKYNHHMKIEFAADNKRLGQVLYALAHSSLRPEFSIEYTVADVEKCKNELLHKAIEDSIQKAQVLTTAANVKLGEIQAIDYSWGEIDFVTKPLNEMRLMECTECEMSAPGAYDIDIEADDINVIDTATVIWEIA
;
A
#
# COMPACT_ATOMS: atom_id res chain seq x y z
N MET A 1 -41.61 15.40 24.35
CA MET A 1 -41.00 14.88 23.11
C MET A 1 -39.53 15.19 23.19
N MET A 2 -38.65 14.19 23.16
CA MET A 2 -37.20 14.40 23.16
C MET A 2 -36.83 14.98 21.79
N ARG A 3 -36.24 16.18 21.77
CA ARG A 3 -35.77 16.83 20.55
C ARG A 3 -34.29 16.54 20.40
N THR A 4 -33.86 16.27 19.18
CA THR A 4 -32.47 15.93 18.91
C THR A 4 -31.93 16.69 17.71
N ILE A 5 -30.61 16.84 17.68
CA ILE A 5 -29.87 17.26 16.49
C ILE A 5 -28.90 16.16 16.10
N LYS A 6 -28.74 15.96 14.80
CA LYS A 6 -27.77 15.03 14.22
C LYS A 6 -26.72 15.84 13.50
N VAL A 7 -25.45 15.66 13.87
CA VAL A 7 -24.32 16.38 13.28
C VAL A 7 -23.23 15.40 12.94
N THR A 8 -22.66 15.57 11.76
CA THR A 8 -21.52 14.79 11.29
C THR A 8 -20.25 15.63 11.45
N GLY A 9 -19.40 15.20 12.36
CA GLY A 9 -18.06 15.73 12.56
C GLY A 9 -17.09 15.18 11.52
N LYS A 10 -16.06 15.95 11.20
CA LYS A 10 -15.00 15.59 10.26
C LYS A 10 -13.66 15.69 10.96
N GLY A 11 -12.99 14.55 11.14
CA GLY A 11 -11.60 14.50 11.55
C GLY A 11 -10.71 14.69 10.34
N LYS A 12 -9.65 15.50 10.47
CA LYS A 12 -8.60 15.61 9.46
C LYS A 12 -7.24 15.58 10.13
N ILE A 13 -6.34 14.76 9.61
CA ILE A 13 -4.93 14.75 10.00
C ILE A 13 -4.04 14.79 8.75
N ALA A 14 -2.85 15.36 8.91
CA ALA A 14 -1.75 15.26 7.96
C ALA A 14 -0.59 14.64 8.72
N VAL A 15 -0.11 13.48 8.27
CA VAL A 15 0.95 12.74 8.96
C VAL A 15 2.08 12.48 7.98
N LYS A 16 3.30 12.86 8.38
CA LYS A 16 4.49 12.54 7.62
C LYS A 16 4.75 11.02 7.68
N PRO A 17 4.90 10.32 6.55
CA PRO A 17 5.21 8.90 6.57
C PRO A 17 6.59 8.63 7.18
N ASP A 18 6.69 7.55 7.96
CA ASP A 18 7.91 7.13 8.65
C ASP A 18 8.36 5.70 8.24
N LYS A 19 7.59 5.03 7.39
CA LYS A 19 7.89 3.72 6.83
C LYS A 19 7.79 3.69 5.32
N ILE A 20 8.67 2.91 4.72
CA ILE A 20 8.58 2.44 3.35
C ILE A 20 8.02 1.02 3.37
N ARG A 21 7.04 0.76 2.51
CA ARG A 21 6.54 -0.55 2.14
C ARG A 21 6.91 -0.79 0.68
N LEU A 22 7.86 -1.68 0.46
CA LEU A 22 8.29 -2.09 -0.86
C LEU A 22 7.57 -3.38 -1.23
N TYR A 23 6.86 -3.37 -2.34
CA TYR A 23 6.33 -4.58 -2.96
C TYR A 23 7.28 -5.08 -4.03
N VAL A 24 7.42 -6.39 -4.09
CA VAL A 24 8.24 -7.09 -5.07
C VAL A 24 7.35 -8.14 -5.71
N ASN A 25 7.15 -8.04 -7.02
CA ASN A 25 6.41 -9.00 -7.82
C ASN A 25 7.39 -9.78 -8.71
N LYS A 26 7.28 -11.10 -8.66
CA LYS A 26 7.97 -11.99 -9.58
C LYS A 26 6.95 -12.89 -10.25
N GLU A 27 7.12 -13.03 -11.55
CA GLU A 27 6.36 -13.96 -12.37
C GLU A 27 7.26 -14.70 -13.35
N GLU A 28 6.83 -15.90 -13.74
CA GLU A 28 7.46 -16.68 -14.79
C GLU A 28 6.46 -17.66 -15.40
N LEU A 29 6.61 -17.94 -16.68
CA LEU A 29 5.83 -18.92 -17.43
C LEU A 29 6.68 -20.19 -17.64
N CYS A 30 6.22 -21.32 -17.11
CA CYS A 30 6.83 -22.63 -17.35
C CYS A 30 5.84 -23.57 -18.06
N LYS A 31 6.34 -24.61 -18.73
CA LYS A 31 5.48 -25.56 -19.46
C LYS A 31 4.73 -26.51 -18.53
N GLU A 32 5.42 -26.98 -17.49
CA GLU A 32 4.90 -27.96 -16.53
C GLU A 32 4.56 -27.29 -15.19
N TYR A 33 3.50 -27.76 -14.54
CA TYR A 33 3.03 -27.19 -13.28
C TYR A 33 4.04 -27.39 -12.14
N GLU A 34 4.64 -28.57 -12.05
CA GLU A 34 5.65 -28.89 -11.03
C GLU A 34 6.89 -27.99 -11.16
N ASP A 35 7.38 -27.79 -12.38
CA ASP A 35 8.49 -26.87 -12.65
C ASP A 35 8.13 -25.43 -12.25
N THR A 36 6.89 -25.01 -12.48
CA THR A 36 6.40 -23.67 -12.11
C THR A 36 6.51 -23.42 -10.60
N LEU A 37 6.06 -24.39 -9.80
CA LEU A 37 6.14 -24.30 -8.33
C LEU A 37 7.59 -24.32 -7.83
N ARG A 38 8.42 -25.17 -8.43
CA ARG A 38 9.84 -25.27 -8.10
C ARG A 38 10.57 -23.94 -8.40
N ARG A 39 10.34 -23.34 -9.57
CA ARG A 39 10.89 -22.04 -9.96
C ARG A 39 10.46 -20.92 -9.04
N SER A 40 9.17 -20.84 -8.70
CA SER A 40 8.68 -19.85 -7.74
C SER A 40 9.38 -19.97 -6.38
N THR A 41 9.63 -21.19 -5.92
CA THR A 41 10.35 -21.43 -4.65
C THR A 41 11.81 -21.00 -4.75
N GLU A 42 12.50 -21.40 -5.81
CA GLU A 42 13.91 -21.01 -6.08
C GLU A 42 14.06 -19.48 -6.11
N ASP A 43 13.19 -18.78 -6.83
CA ASP A 43 13.21 -17.32 -6.95
C ASP A 43 12.91 -16.62 -5.62
N THR A 44 11.99 -17.17 -4.83
CA THR A 44 11.68 -16.66 -3.50
C THR A 44 12.88 -16.77 -2.55
N GLU A 45 13.59 -17.89 -2.56
CA GLU A 45 14.77 -18.06 -1.72
C GLU A 45 15.91 -17.13 -2.14
N LEU A 46 16.12 -16.93 -3.44
CA LEU A 46 17.09 -15.95 -3.95
C LEU A 46 16.75 -14.51 -3.53
N LEU A 47 15.47 -14.14 -3.52
CA LEU A 47 15.03 -12.84 -2.99
C LEU A 47 15.30 -12.72 -1.48
N LYS A 48 14.98 -13.75 -0.69
CA LYS A 48 15.27 -13.75 0.74
C LYS A 48 16.76 -13.62 1.02
N ASP A 49 17.61 -14.33 0.28
CA ASP A 49 19.07 -14.24 0.39
C ASP A 49 19.58 -12.83 0.06
N LEU A 50 19.00 -12.19 -0.97
CA LEU A 50 19.32 -10.81 -1.34
C LEU A 50 18.98 -9.84 -0.20
N PHE A 51 17.78 -9.92 0.37
CA PHE A 51 17.38 -9.06 1.48
C PHE A 51 18.17 -9.36 2.76
N GLU A 52 18.52 -10.62 3.02
CA GLU A 52 19.33 -11.00 4.18
C GLU A 52 20.74 -10.38 4.12
N LYS A 53 21.36 -10.32 2.92
CA LYS A 53 22.64 -9.62 2.70
C LYS A 53 22.56 -8.12 2.97
N LEU A 54 21.38 -7.53 2.83
CA LEU A 54 21.11 -6.12 3.16
C LEU A 54 20.74 -5.91 4.64
N GLY A 55 20.83 -6.97 5.46
CA GLY A 55 20.58 -6.92 6.90
C GLY A 55 19.10 -7.00 7.29
N PHE A 56 18.24 -7.50 6.42
CA PHE A 56 16.86 -7.85 6.77
C PHE A 56 16.78 -9.28 7.29
N GLN A 57 15.74 -9.59 8.06
CA GLN A 57 15.46 -10.97 8.44
C GLN A 57 14.68 -11.65 7.31
N ARG A 58 14.93 -12.93 7.04
CA ARG A 58 14.20 -13.69 6.01
C ARG A 58 12.67 -13.63 6.17
N LYS A 59 12.19 -13.48 7.41
CA LYS A 59 10.76 -13.37 7.76
C LYS A 59 10.15 -11.98 7.49
N ASP A 60 10.98 -10.98 7.23
CA ASP A 60 10.52 -9.61 6.94
C ASP A 60 9.93 -9.53 5.52
N LEU A 61 10.40 -10.39 4.61
CA LEU A 61 9.79 -10.59 3.30
C LEU A 61 8.55 -11.47 3.45
N LYS A 62 7.38 -10.86 3.32
CA LYS A 62 6.08 -11.51 3.49
C LYS A 62 5.38 -11.68 2.15
N THR A 63 4.82 -12.85 1.89
CA THR A 63 3.92 -13.06 0.74
C THR A 63 2.60 -12.34 0.98
N VAL A 64 2.21 -11.50 0.03
CA VAL A 64 0.92 -10.80 0.00
C VAL A 64 -0.08 -11.62 -0.83
N TYR A 65 0.38 -12.12 -1.97
CA TYR A 65 -0.43 -12.88 -2.89
C TYR A 65 0.44 -13.89 -3.64
N PHE A 66 -0.12 -15.08 -3.86
CA PHE A 66 0.52 -16.12 -4.65
C PHE A 66 -0.56 -16.85 -5.44
N ASN A 67 -0.33 -17.02 -6.73
CA ASN A 67 -1.20 -17.80 -7.59
C ASN A 67 -0.43 -18.45 -8.74
N VAL A 68 -1.01 -19.52 -9.29
CA VAL A 68 -0.54 -20.16 -10.51
C VAL A 68 -1.71 -20.30 -11.48
N ASP A 69 -1.62 -19.61 -12.61
CA ASP A 69 -2.64 -19.59 -13.65
C ASP A 69 -2.19 -20.34 -14.90
N THR A 70 -3.14 -20.86 -15.67
CA THR A 70 -2.87 -21.39 -17.01
C THR A 70 -2.84 -20.27 -18.03
N GLU A 71 -1.76 -20.19 -18.80
CA GLU A 71 -1.57 -19.18 -19.84
C GLU A 71 -1.92 -19.75 -21.22
N TYR A 72 -2.63 -18.94 -22.03
CA TYR A 72 -3.01 -19.31 -23.39
C TYR A 72 -2.70 -18.17 -24.35
N GLU A 73 -2.18 -18.51 -25.53
CA GLU A 73 -2.02 -17.56 -26.63
C GLU A 73 -3.20 -17.66 -27.60
N SER A 74 -3.75 -16.49 -27.94
CA SER A 74 -4.71 -16.34 -29.03
C SER A 74 -3.96 -16.18 -30.35
N TYR A 75 -4.29 -17.00 -31.34
CA TYR A 75 -3.73 -16.90 -32.69
C TYR A 75 -4.84 -17.03 -33.74
N GLN A 76 -4.63 -16.41 -34.89
CA GLN A 76 -5.51 -16.59 -36.05
C GLN A 76 -5.08 -17.81 -36.85
N ASP A 77 -6.03 -18.70 -37.10
CA ASP A 77 -5.84 -19.81 -38.02
C ASP A 77 -6.04 -19.36 -39.48
N ARG A 78 -5.69 -20.21 -40.45
CA ARG A 78 -5.73 -19.89 -41.89
C ARG A 78 -7.13 -19.50 -42.38
N ASP A 79 -8.18 -19.93 -41.68
CA ASP A 79 -9.58 -19.61 -41.93
C ASP A 79 -10.02 -18.26 -41.31
N LYS A 80 -9.08 -17.48 -40.75
CA LYS A 80 -9.31 -16.24 -40.00
C LYS A 80 -10.12 -16.42 -38.71
N SER A 81 -10.30 -17.66 -38.23
CA SER A 81 -10.87 -17.91 -36.91
C SER A 81 -9.83 -17.69 -35.81
N TRP A 82 -10.27 -17.17 -34.66
CA TRP A 82 -9.43 -17.05 -33.48
C TRP A 82 -9.44 -18.35 -32.68
N LYS A 83 -8.25 -18.90 -32.41
CA LYS A 83 -8.07 -20.11 -31.60
C LYS A 83 -7.11 -19.84 -30.44
N ARG A 84 -7.25 -20.62 -29.37
CA ARG A 84 -6.40 -20.55 -28.18
C ARG A 84 -5.48 -21.76 -28.13
N ARG A 85 -4.19 -21.53 -27.87
CA ARG A 85 -3.19 -22.57 -27.64
C ARG A 85 -2.67 -22.46 -26.22
N PHE A 86 -2.67 -23.58 -25.50
CA PHE A 86 -2.05 -23.65 -24.17
C PHE A 86 -0.56 -23.35 -24.27
N LYS A 87 -0.09 -22.37 -23.49
CA LYS A 87 1.33 -21.97 -23.43
C LYS A 87 2.07 -22.58 -22.25
N GLY A 88 1.37 -22.79 -21.13
CA GLY A 88 1.96 -23.29 -19.90
C GLY A 88 1.26 -22.75 -18.67
N TYR A 89 1.96 -22.77 -17.55
CA TYR A 89 1.53 -22.25 -16.26
C TYR A 89 2.39 -21.07 -15.87
N LYS A 90 1.74 -19.98 -15.46
CA LYS A 90 2.37 -18.75 -15.01
C LYS A 90 2.14 -18.58 -13.53
N TYR A 91 3.22 -18.51 -12.74
CA TYR A 91 3.05 -18.08 -11.35
C TYR A 91 3.11 -16.56 -11.26
N ASN A 92 2.38 -16.02 -10.29
CA ASN A 92 2.50 -14.64 -9.83
C ASN A 92 2.73 -14.67 -8.32
N HIS A 93 3.89 -14.14 -7.90
CA HIS A 93 4.28 -14.11 -6.50
C HIS A 93 4.55 -12.68 -6.09
N HIS A 94 3.59 -12.13 -5.36
CA HIS A 94 3.63 -10.78 -4.85
C HIS A 94 4.03 -10.79 -3.37
N MET A 95 5.16 -10.16 -3.07
CA MET A 95 5.73 -10.07 -1.73
C MET A 95 5.82 -8.62 -1.29
N LYS A 96 5.91 -8.40 0.02
CA LYS A 96 6.18 -7.08 0.61
C LYS A 96 7.26 -7.16 1.67
N ILE A 97 8.01 -6.07 1.80
CA ILE A 97 8.94 -5.83 2.89
C ILE A 97 8.78 -4.39 3.37
N GLU A 98 8.86 -4.18 4.69
CA GLU A 98 8.67 -2.87 5.31
C GLU A 98 9.90 -2.47 6.11
N PHE A 99 10.30 -1.20 6.02
CA PHE A 99 11.41 -0.63 6.78
C PHE A 99 11.22 0.86 7.01
N ALA A 100 12.07 1.46 7.84
CA ALA A 100 12.03 2.90 8.10
C ALA A 100 12.16 3.72 6.81
N ALA A 101 11.51 4.88 6.75
CA ALA A 101 11.64 5.84 5.65
C ALA A 101 13.06 6.44 5.64
N ASP A 102 13.99 5.71 5.05
CA ASP A 102 15.39 6.06 4.89
C ASP A 102 15.80 5.90 3.42
N ASN A 103 16.02 7.03 2.76
CA ASN A 103 16.40 7.12 1.36
C ASN A 103 17.72 6.39 1.04
N LYS A 104 18.67 6.35 1.98
CA LYS A 104 19.94 5.60 1.78
C LYS A 104 19.68 4.10 1.77
N ARG A 105 18.87 3.62 2.72
CA ARG A 105 18.50 2.20 2.78
C ARG A 105 17.66 1.80 1.57
N LEU A 106 16.74 2.66 1.14
CA LEU A 106 15.97 2.45 -0.09
C LEU A 106 16.90 2.35 -1.31
N GLY A 107 17.86 3.26 -1.46
CA GLY A 107 18.84 3.24 -2.54
C GLY A 107 19.67 1.96 -2.60
N GLN A 108 20.08 1.42 -1.44
CA GLN A 108 20.76 0.12 -1.34
C GLN A 108 19.87 -1.04 -1.79
N VAL A 109 18.61 -1.04 -1.37
CA VAL A 109 17.64 -2.08 -1.74
C VAL A 109 17.37 -2.05 -3.24
N LEU A 110 17.09 -0.89 -3.81
CA LEU A 110 16.82 -0.77 -5.25
C LEU A 110 18.06 -1.14 -6.08
N TYR A 111 19.26 -0.77 -5.61
CA TYR A 111 20.52 -1.18 -6.24
C TYR A 111 20.67 -2.70 -6.28
N ALA A 112 20.44 -3.37 -5.16
CA ALA A 112 20.52 -4.83 -5.08
C ALA A 112 19.48 -5.52 -5.98
N LEU A 113 18.24 -5.01 -6.02
CA LEU A 113 17.19 -5.54 -6.88
C LEU A 113 17.51 -5.35 -8.37
N ALA A 114 18.01 -4.18 -8.77
CA ALA A 114 18.38 -3.88 -10.14
C ALA A 114 19.55 -4.75 -10.66
N HIS A 115 20.50 -5.08 -9.78
CA HIS A 115 21.64 -5.95 -10.09
C HIS A 115 21.38 -7.43 -9.80
N SER A 116 20.17 -7.78 -9.37
CA SER A 116 19.80 -9.18 -9.16
C SER A 116 19.59 -9.89 -10.50
N SER A 117 19.88 -11.20 -10.54
CA SER A 117 19.56 -12.03 -11.70
C SER A 117 18.05 -12.18 -11.94
N LEU A 118 17.25 -11.93 -10.90
CA LEU A 118 15.81 -12.13 -10.88
C LEU A 118 15.03 -10.99 -11.54
N ARG A 119 15.60 -9.77 -11.54
CA ARG A 119 15.01 -8.54 -12.10
C ARG A 119 13.50 -8.43 -11.80
N PRO A 120 13.10 -8.45 -10.52
CA PRO A 120 11.69 -8.42 -10.17
C PRO A 120 11.08 -7.05 -10.48
N GLU A 121 9.77 -7.03 -10.66
CA GLU A 121 8.99 -5.80 -10.67
C GLU A 121 8.82 -5.32 -9.22
N PHE A 122 8.82 -4.01 -8.99
CA PHE A 122 8.60 -3.47 -7.65
C PHE A 122 7.75 -2.19 -7.65
N SER A 123 7.12 -1.92 -6.52
CA SER A 123 6.43 -0.67 -6.24
C SER A 123 6.71 -0.20 -4.83
N ILE A 124 6.76 1.12 -4.63
CA ILE A 124 7.13 1.75 -3.37
C ILE A 124 5.90 2.50 -2.84
N GLU A 125 5.51 2.16 -1.63
CA GLU A 125 4.48 2.85 -0.85
C GLU A 125 5.12 3.43 0.40
N TYR A 126 4.66 4.60 0.81
CA TYR A 126 5.03 5.20 2.09
C TYR A 126 3.83 5.12 3.03
N THR A 127 4.08 4.73 4.27
CA THR A 127 3.05 4.50 5.29
C THR A 127 3.57 4.93 6.67
N VAL A 128 2.73 4.77 7.68
CA VAL A 128 3.05 5.07 9.07
C VAL A 128 3.23 3.78 9.87
N ALA A 129 4.17 3.78 10.82
CA ALA A 129 4.44 2.64 11.67
C ALA A 129 3.27 2.28 12.58
N ASP A 130 2.58 3.31 13.08
CA ASP A 130 1.46 3.19 14.01
C ASP A 130 0.19 3.79 13.41
N VAL A 131 -0.44 3.00 12.56
CA VAL A 131 -1.72 3.33 11.93
C VAL A 131 -2.81 3.54 12.99
N GLU A 132 -2.84 2.74 14.05
CA GLU A 132 -3.86 2.82 15.10
C GLU A 132 -3.79 4.13 15.88
N LYS A 133 -2.59 4.62 16.18
CA LYS A 133 -2.41 5.95 16.77
C LYS A 133 -2.95 7.05 15.87
N CYS A 134 -2.67 7.00 14.57
CA CYS A 134 -3.18 7.97 13.61
C CYS A 134 -4.71 7.94 13.53
N LYS A 135 -5.31 6.74 13.56
CA LYS A 135 -6.77 6.56 13.61
C LYS A 135 -7.38 7.18 14.87
N ASN A 136 -6.80 6.91 16.04
CA ASN A 136 -7.30 7.45 17.30
C ASN A 136 -7.27 8.98 17.32
N GLU A 137 -6.23 9.60 16.77
CA GLU A 137 -6.17 11.06 16.62
C GLU A 137 -7.27 11.58 15.68
N LEU A 138 -7.47 10.91 14.55
CA LEU A 138 -8.48 11.28 13.56
C LEU A 138 -9.90 11.23 14.15
N LEU A 139 -10.20 10.17 14.91
CA LEU A 139 -11.45 10.00 15.63
C LEU A 139 -11.68 11.09 16.66
N HIS A 140 -10.65 11.42 17.44
CA HIS A 140 -10.73 12.48 18.43
C HIS A 140 -11.13 13.81 17.77
N LYS A 141 -10.45 14.17 16.68
CA LYS A 141 -10.77 15.38 15.90
C LYS A 141 -12.17 15.36 15.30
N ALA A 142 -12.65 14.20 14.85
CA ALA A 142 -14.00 14.07 14.31
C ALA A 142 -15.06 14.36 15.38
N ILE A 143 -14.88 13.86 16.60
CA ILE A 143 -15.78 14.13 17.72
C ILE A 143 -15.70 15.60 18.15
N GLU A 144 -14.50 16.18 18.26
CA GLU A 144 -14.33 17.61 18.58
C GLU A 144 -15.04 18.53 17.58
N ASP A 145 -14.86 18.30 16.28
CA ASP A 145 -15.54 19.06 15.22
C ASP A 145 -17.07 18.88 15.30
N SER A 146 -17.53 17.68 15.63
CA SER A 146 -18.96 17.39 15.82
C SER A 146 -19.56 18.23 16.97
N ILE A 147 -18.83 18.39 18.08
CA ILE A 147 -19.23 19.19 19.24
C ILE A 147 -19.29 20.68 18.86
N GLN A 148 -18.26 21.19 18.19
CA GLN A 148 -18.22 22.60 17.77
C GLN A 148 -19.39 22.95 16.84
N LYS A 149 -19.68 22.09 15.86
CA LYS A 149 -20.82 22.28 14.96
C LYS A 149 -22.15 22.21 15.69
N ALA A 150 -22.32 21.27 16.62
CA ALA A 150 -23.53 21.17 17.43
C ALA A 150 -23.78 22.47 18.21
N GLN A 151 -22.74 23.03 18.85
CA GLN A 151 -22.82 24.31 19.57
C GLN A 151 -23.22 25.49 18.67
N VAL A 152 -22.66 25.58 17.46
CA VAL A 152 -23.02 26.62 16.49
C VAL A 152 -24.48 26.51 16.08
N LEU A 153 -24.94 25.29 15.77
CA LEU A 153 -26.31 25.03 15.36
C LEU A 153 -27.32 25.35 16.47
N THR A 154 -27.05 24.94 17.72
CA THR A 154 -27.95 25.23 18.84
C THR A 154 -28.00 26.72 19.17
N THR A 155 -26.86 27.41 19.10
CA THR A 155 -26.79 28.86 19.32
C THR A 155 -27.59 29.62 18.25
N ALA A 156 -27.44 29.26 16.97
CA ALA A 156 -28.18 29.86 15.87
C ALA A 156 -29.69 29.58 15.93
N ALA A 157 -30.08 28.40 16.43
CA ALA A 157 -31.48 28.01 16.62
C ALA A 157 -32.09 28.50 17.95
N ASN A 158 -31.32 29.16 18.81
CA ASN A 158 -31.71 29.62 20.15
C ASN A 158 -32.27 28.48 21.04
N VAL A 159 -31.62 27.32 21.00
CA VAL A 159 -31.90 26.15 21.86
C VAL A 159 -30.64 25.78 22.65
N LYS A 160 -30.79 25.03 23.75
CA LYS A 160 -29.68 24.53 24.55
C LYS A 160 -29.20 23.16 24.03
N LEU A 161 -27.89 22.99 23.94
CA LEU A 161 -27.27 21.69 23.66
C LEU A 161 -27.30 20.81 24.92
N GLY A 162 -27.81 19.59 24.79
CA GLY A 162 -27.88 18.58 25.85
C GLY A 162 -26.85 17.47 25.71
N GLU A 163 -27.12 16.32 26.33
CA GLU A 163 -26.22 15.16 26.34
C GLU A 163 -26.18 14.43 25.00
N ILE A 164 -25.11 13.66 24.78
CA ILE A 164 -24.98 12.77 23.62
C ILE A 164 -25.93 11.58 23.80
N GLN A 165 -26.82 11.39 22.84
CA GLN A 165 -27.80 10.31 22.81
C GLN A 165 -27.28 9.08 22.05
N ALA A 166 -26.52 9.31 20.98
CA ALA A 166 -25.91 8.23 20.20
C ALA A 166 -24.67 8.72 19.46
N ILE A 167 -23.70 7.83 19.29
CA ILE A 167 -22.56 8.00 18.39
C ILE A 167 -22.68 6.88 17.36
N ASP A 168 -22.88 7.26 16.10
CA ASP A 168 -22.87 6.37 14.96
C ASP A 168 -21.54 6.50 14.24
N TYR A 169 -20.78 5.43 14.31
CA TYR A 169 -19.50 5.29 13.66
C TYR A 169 -19.48 4.00 12.87
N SER A 170 -19.47 4.14 11.54
CA SER A 170 -19.22 3.03 10.63
C SER A 170 -17.90 3.27 9.93
N TRP A 171 -16.95 2.39 10.23
CA TRP A 171 -15.61 2.44 9.65
C TRP A 171 -15.63 1.84 8.24
N GLY A 172 -15.14 2.59 7.26
CA GLY A 172 -14.63 2.04 6.00
C GLY A 172 -13.12 1.82 6.13
N GLU A 173 -12.53 0.87 5.40
CA GLU A 173 -11.06 0.69 5.38
C GLU A 173 -10.37 1.98 4.91
N ILE A 174 -9.81 2.75 5.85
CA ILE A 174 -9.00 3.92 5.52
C ILE A 174 -7.54 3.49 5.41
N ASP A 175 -7.01 3.55 4.20
CA ASP A 175 -5.61 3.27 3.90
C ASP A 175 -4.72 4.49 4.19
N PHE A 176 -3.77 4.32 5.12
CA PHE A 176 -2.73 5.30 5.42
C PHE A 176 -1.52 5.06 4.51
N VAL A 177 -1.68 5.37 3.23
CA VAL A 177 -0.66 5.14 2.20
C VAL A 177 -0.54 6.34 1.28
N THR A 178 0.68 6.75 0.98
CA THR A 178 0.99 7.63 -0.17
C THR A 178 1.87 6.89 -1.16
N LYS A 179 1.61 7.08 -2.46
CA LYS A 179 2.32 6.43 -3.56
C LYS A 179 2.99 7.50 -4.42
N PRO A 180 4.25 7.88 -4.12
CA PRO A 180 4.93 8.93 -4.89
C PRO A 180 5.29 8.48 -6.31
N LEU A 181 5.27 7.17 -6.60
CA LEU A 181 5.66 6.60 -7.89
C LEU A 181 4.56 5.64 -8.38
N ASN A 182 3.70 6.08 -9.30
CA ASN A 182 2.90 5.17 -10.12
C ASN A 182 3.76 4.71 -11.30
N GLU A 183 4.15 3.43 -11.28
CA GLU A 183 4.82 2.68 -12.35
C GLU A 183 6.22 3.20 -12.77
N MET A 184 7.24 2.89 -11.97
CA MET A 184 8.61 2.89 -12.45
C MET A 184 8.85 1.60 -13.26
N ARG A 185 8.57 1.63 -14.57
CA ARG A 185 9.11 0.62 -15.49
C ARG A 185 10.61 0.87 -15.60
N LEU A 186 11.44 -0.10 -15.18
CA LEU A 186 12.88 -0.02 -15.44
C LEU A 186 13.10 0.15 -16.95
N MET A 187 13.62 1.31 -17.33
CA MET A 187 14.13 1.56 -18.69
C MET A 187 15.42 0.76 -18.85
N GLU A 188 15.57 0.07 -19.99
CA GLU A 188 16.83 -0.57 -20.36
C GLU A 188 17.92 0.50 -20.51
N CYS A 189 18.74 0.67 -19.48
CA CYS A 189 20.03 1.34 -19.62
C CYS A 189 21.07 0.27 -19.97
N THR A 190 21.31 0.09 -21.27
CA THR A 190 22.48 -0.64 -21.75
C THR A 190 23.73 0.21 -21.48
N GLU A 191 24.59 -0.35 -20.64
CA GLU A 191 26.00 0.02 -20.44
C GLU A 191 26.27 1.46 -19.96
N CYS A 192 26.44 1.60 -18.64
CA CYS A 192 27.36 2.58 -18.09
C CYS A 192 28.36 1.85 -17.18
N GLU A 193 29.53 1.51 -17.72
CA GLU A 193 30.73 1.25 -16.91
C GLU A 193 31.17 2.56 -16.24
N MET A 194 30.55 2.86 -15.11
CA MET A 194 31.11 3.78 -14.13
C MET A 194 31.29 2.98 -12.86
N SER A 195 32.46 3.11 -12.21
CA SER A 195 32.78 2.51 -10.91
C SER A 195 31.60 2.66 -9.97
N ALA A 196 30.81 1.58 -9.84
CA ALA A 196 29.46 1.69 -9.35
C ALA A 196 29.47 1.89 -7.83
N PRO A 197 28.90 3.00 -7.31
CA PRO A 197 28.64 3.08 -5.88
C PRO A 197 27.71 1.91 -5.49
N GLY A 198 27.96 1.27 -4.35
CA GLY A 198 27.16 0.12 -3.87
C GLY A 198 25.70 0.45 -3.48
N ALA A 199 25.18 1.60 -3.90
CA ALA A 199 23.84 2.10 -3.70
C ALA A 199 23.52 3.16 -4.76
N TYR A 200 22.25 3.30 -5.12
CA TYR A 200 21.79 4.47 -5.86
C TYR A 200 21.59 5.65 -4.90
N ASP A 201 21.99 6.85 -5.33
CA ASP A 201 21.66 8.10 -4.63
C ASP A 201 20.23 8.49 -5.00
N ILE A 202 19.28 7.97 -4.23
CA ILE A 202 17.85 8.18 -4.42
C ILE A 202 17.40 9.20 -3.40
N ASP A 203 16.79 10.30 -3.86
CA ASP A 203 16.17 11.28 -3.00
C ASP A 203 14.67 11.37 -3.32
N ILE A 204 13.88 10.55 -2.64
CA ILE A 204 12.42 10.58 -2.75
C ILE A 204 11.88 11.25 -1.49
N GLU A 205 11.24 12.41 -1.67
CA GLU A 205 10.45 13.04 -0.62
C GLU A 205 8.98 12.62 -0.79
N ALA A 206 8.49 11.79 0.14
CA ALA A 206 7.08 11.43 0.17
C ALA A 206 6.24 12.57 0.75
N ASP A 207 5.10 12.85 0.12
CA ASP A 207 4.13 13.83 0.60
C ASP A 207 3.46 13.38 1.91
N ASP A 208 2.86 14.32 2.64
CA ASP A 208 2.11 14.02 3.85
C ASP A 208 0.88 13.16 3.54
N ILE A 209 0.66 12.14 4.36
CA ILE A 209 -0.53 11.30 4.27
C ILE A 209 -1.71 12.09 4.88
N ASN A 210 -2.57 12.60 4.00
CA ASN A 210 -3.75 13.35 4.37
C ASN A 210 -4.95 12.42 4.50
N VAL A 211 -5.50 12.32 5.71
CA VAL A 211 -6.62 11.41 6.00
C VAL A 211 -7.79 12.17 6.61
N ILE A 212 -8.98 11.84 6.12
CA ILE A 212 -10.24 12.41 6.58
C ILE A 212 -11.17 11.27 6.95
N ASP A 213 -11.80 11.37 8.12
CA ASP A 213 -12.85 10.45 8.57
C ASP A 213 -14.01 11.25 9.17
N THR A 214 -15.18 10.62 9.26
CA THR A 214 -16.40 11.24 9.76
C THR A 214 -17.06 10.40 10.83
N ALA A 215 -17.44 11.06 11.92
CA ALA A 215 -18.26 10.45 12.96
C ALA A 215 -19.59 11.20 13.05
N THR A 216 -20.69 10.47 13.16
CA THR A 216 -22.01 11.08 13.30
C THR A 216 -22.47 10.95 14.73
N VAL A 217 -22.85 12.07 15.33
CA VAL A 217 -23.30 12.11 16.72
C VAL A 217 -24.71 12.68 16.75
N ILE A 218 -25.51 12.19 17.69
CA ILE A 218 -26.87 12.66 17.95
C ILE A 218 -26.88 13.24 19.36
N TRP A 219 -27.27 14.50 19.49
CA TRP A 219 -27.39 15.19 20.78
C TRP A 219 -28.85 15.47 21.08
N GLU A 220 -29.16 15.53 22.36
CA GLU A 220 -30.39 16.13 22.85
C GLU A 220 -30.33 17.66 22.73
N ILE A 221 -31.49 18.29 22.51
CA ILE A 221 -31.64 19.75 22.56
C ILE A 221 -32.89 20.14 23.37
N ALA A 222 -32.79 21.28 24.09
CA ALA A 222 -33.84 21.82 24.94
C ALA A 222 -34.21 23.27 24.59
#